data_AF-A0A8X6MDD0-F1
#
_entry.id   AF-A0A8X6MDD0-F1
#
_cell.length_a   1.000
_cell.length_b   1.000
_cell.length_c   1.000
_cell.angle_alpha   90.00
_cell.angle_beta   90.00
_cell.angle_gamma   90.00
#
_symmetry.space_group_name_H-M   'P 1'
#
loop_
_entity.id
_entity.type
_entity.pdbx_description
1 polymer ?
#
loop_
_entity_poly.entity_id
_entity_poly.type
_entity_poly.pdbx_seq_one_letter_code
_entity_poly.pdbx_strand_id
1 'polypeptide(L)'
;MEIGQFPWPIVNEINSLVPSQFWRHVPGELNPADMLSRGSSRLFSDSLWWEGPSWLLEPPSNWPIDRLPLRNLRGRRRKKES
;
A
#
# COMPACT_ATOMS: atom_id res chain seq x y z
N MET A 1 -25.50 -16.95 -12.14
CA MET A 1 -24.82 -16.09 -11.16
C MET A 1 -23.38 -15.97 -11.62
N GLU A 2 -23.02 -14.87 -12.27
CA GLU A 2 -21.64 -14.62 -12.68
C GLU A 2 -20.85 -14.06 -11.49
N ILE A 3 -19.70 -14.66 -11.25
CA ILE A 3 -18.68 -14.20 -10.31
C ILE A 3 -18.20 -12.82 -10.77
N GLY A 4 -18.41 -11.80 -9.92
CA GLY A 4 -17.98 -10.43 -10.18
C GLY A 4 -16.51 -10.38 -10.60
N GLN A 5 -16.25 -9.62 -11.65
CA GLN A 5 -14.94 -9.47 -12.27
C GLN A 5 -13.91 -9.07 -11.20
N PHE A 6 -13.03 -10.02 -10.85
CA PHE A 6 -11.98 -9.82 -9.86
C PHE A 6 -11.01 -8.74 -10.37
N PRO A 7 -10.40 -7.90 -9.51
CA PRO A 7 -9.53 -6.78 -9.91
C PRO A 7 -8.22 -7.17 -10.63
N TRP A 8 -8.07 -8.45 -11.04
CA TRP A 8 -6.90 -8.97 -11.73
C TRP A 8 -6.49 -8.17 -12.98
N PRO A 9 -7.39 -7.70 -13.85
CA PRO A 9 -6.99 -6.98 -15.05
C PRO A 9 -6.25 -5.68 -14.71
N ILE A 10 -6.75 -4.91 -13.74
CA ILE A 10 -6.19 -3.62 -13.34
C ILE A 10 -4.84 -3.81 -12.64
N VAL A 11 -4.76 -4.78 -11.71
CA VAL A 11 -3.49 -5.07 -11.01
C VAL A 11 -2.40 -5.51 -11.98
N ASN A 12 -2.76 -6.33 -12.97
CA ASN A 12 -1.81 -6.79 -13.98
C ASN A 12 -1.36 -5.66 -14.91
N GLU A 13 -2.27 -4.79 -15.32
CA GLU A 13 -1.96 -3.62 -16.14
C GLU A 13 -1.01 -2.68 -15.42
N ILE A 14 -1.29 -2.30 -14.17
CA ILE A 14 -0.41 -1.40 -13.40
C ILE A 14 0.98 -2.03 -13.22
N ASN A 15 1.06 -3.33 -12.92
CA ASN A 15 2.36 -4.01 -12.78
C ASN A 15 3.12 -4.14 -14.11
N SER A 16 2.43 -4.13 -15.25
CA SER A 16 3.07 -4.09 -16.57
C SER A 16 3.62 -2.72 -16.92
N LEU A 17 2.99 -1.65 -16.42
CA LEU A 17 3.38 -0.27 -16.65
C LEU A 17 4.53 0.19 -15.74
N VAL A 18 4.56 -0.31 -14.50
CA VAL A 18 5.51 0.14 -13.46
C VAL A 18 6.34 -1.04 -12.95
N PRO A 19 7.65 -1.10 -13.26
CA PRO A 19 8.54 -2.15 -12.76
C PRO A 19 8.53 -2.24 -11.23
N SER A 20 8.63 -3.47 -10.71
CA SER A 20 8.57 -3.78 -9.27
C SER A 20 9.54 -2.96 -8.42
N GLN A 21 10.71 -2.61 -8.96
CA GLN A 21 11.74 -1.81 -8.29
C GLN A 21 11.33 -0.37 -7.95
N PHE A 22 10.27 0.16 -8.57
CA PHE A 22 9.75 1.50 -8.29
C PHE A 22 8.72 1.51 -7.18
N TRP A 23 8.16 0.35 -6.82
CA TRP A 23 7.26 0.24 -5.68
C TRP A 23 8.04 0.40 -4.38
N ARG A 24 7.44 1.10 -3.43
CA ARG A 24 7.97 1.36 -2.09
C ARG A 24 6.85 1.15 -1.09
N HIS A 25 7.18 0.63 0.10
CA HIS A 25 6.19 0.53 1.15
C HIS A 25 6.10 1.85 1.92
N VAL A 26 4.85 2.26 2.21
CA VAL A 26 4.54 3.41 3.04
C VAL A 26 4.15 2.89 4.43
N PRO A 27 4.79 3.35 5.51
CA PRO A 27 4.39 2.99 6.87
C PRO A 27 2.90 3.24 7.09
N GLY A 28 2.21 2.34 7.82
CA GLY A 28 0.75 2.38 7.97
C GLY A 28 0.21 3.72 8.46
N GLU A 29 0.87 4.35 9.44
CA GLU A 29 0.49 5.68 9.97
C GLU A 29 0.61 6.81 8.94
N LEU A 30 1.41 6.63 7.89
CA LEU A 30 1.64 7.59 6.82
C LEU A 30 0.91 7.20 5.53
N ASN A 31 0.23 6.04 5.52
CA ASN A 31 -0.52 5.56 4.37
C ASN A 31 -1.97 6.05 4.48
N PRO A 32 -2.39 7.03 3.66
CA PRO A 32 -3.76 7.53 3.70
C PRO A 32 -4.81 6.42 3.46
N ALA A 33 -4.49 5.38 2.68
CA ALA A 33 -5.40 4.26 2.46
C ALA A 33 -5.63 3.40 3.73
N ASP A 34 -4.68 3.38 4.67
CA ASP A 34 -4.83 2.67 5.95
C ASP A 34 -5.98 3.29 6.76
N MET A 35 -6.09 4.63 6.78
CA MET A 35 -7.17 5.35 7.45
C MET A 35 -8.55 4.95 6.95
N LEU A 36 -8.71 4.85 5.62
CA LEU A 36 -9.96 4.42 5.01
C LEU A 36 -10.26 2.97 5.36
N SER A 37 -9.26 2.09 5.28
CA SER A 37 -9.42 0.66 5.59
C SER A 37 -9.79 0.38 7.06
N ARG A 38 -9.41 1.27 7.97
CA ARG A 38 -9.81 1.23 9.40
C ARG A 38 -11.20 1.79 9.66
N GLY A 39 -11.87 2.36 8.66
CA GLY A 39 -13.17 3.00 8.81
C GLY A 39 -13.11 4.34 9.52
N SER A 40 -12.00 5.09 9.39
CA SER A 40 -11.88 6.42 9.98
C SER A 40 -12.86 7.41 9.33
N SER A 41 -13.64 8.13 10.14
CA SER A 41 -14.49 9.23 9.68
C SER A 41 -13.75 10.56 9.51
N ARG A 42 -12.47 10.62 9.92
CA ARG A 42 -11.65 11.83 9.91
C ARG A 42 -11.05 12.17 8.55
N LEU A 43 -11.30 11.36 7.52
CA LEU A 43 -10.73 11.52 6.17
C LEU A 43 -10.92 12.95 5.61
N PHE A 44 -12.09 13.55 5.85
CA PHE A 44 -12.41 14.88 5.32
C PHE A 44 -11.64 16.02 6.00
N SER A 45 -11.16 15.82 7.23
CA SER A 45 -10.40 16.81 7.99
C SER A 45 -8.91 16.49 8.11
N ASP A 46 -8.46 15.39 7.50
CA ASP A 46 -7.07 14.95 7.60
C ASP A 46 -6.27 15.41 6.37
N SER A 47 -5.26 16.24 6.61
CA SER A 47 -4.34 16.68 5.57
C SER A 47 -3.55 15.51 4.98
N LEU A 48 -3.28 14.45 5.76
CA LEU A 48 -2.59 13.25 5.24
C LEU A 48 -3.38 12.57 4.12
N TRP A 49 -4.73 12.62 4.17
CA TRP A 49 -5.58 12.05 3.13
C TRP A 49 -5.56 12.87 1.84
N TRP A 50 -5.58 14.21 1.96
CA TRP A 50 -5.68 15.11 0.81
C TRP A 50 -4.34 15.52 0.21
N GLU A 51 -3.35 15.78 1.06
CA GLU A 51 -2.02 16.26 0.68
C GLU A 51 -0.99 15.13 0.63
N GLY A 52 -1.29 13.99 1.28
CA GLY A 52 -0.34 12.91 1.45
C GLY A 52 0.73 13.23 2.50
N PRO A 53 1.68 12.32 2.71
CA PRO A 53 2.80 12.55 3.61
C PRO A 53 3.78 13.57 3.02
N SER A 54 4.25 14.50 3.85
CA SER A 54 5.12 15.61 3.43
C SER A 54 6.42 15.17 2.72
N TRP A 55 7.00 14.03 3.12
CA TRP A 55 8.22 13.50 2.51
C TRP A 55 8.03 13.10 1.03
N LEU A 56 6.80 12.93 0.54
CA LEU A 56 6.55 12.63 -0.87
C LEU A 56 6.91 13.81 -1.79
N LEU A 57 6.90 15.04 -1.24
CA LEU A 57 7.32 16.26 -1.94
C LEU A 57 8.84 16.45 -1.91
N GLU A 58 9.55 15.71 -1.06
CA GLU A 58 11.00 15.76 -0.91
C GLU A 58 11.71 14.87 -1.94
N PRO A 59 13.02 15.10 -2.18
CA PRO A 59 13.82 14.20 -3.02
C PRO A 59 13.74 12.74 -2.54
N PRO A 60 13.80 11.75 -3.46
CA PRO A 60 13.74 10.32 -3.09
C PRO A 60 14.78 9.85 -2.07
N SER A 61 15.89 10.57 -1.91
CA SER A 61 16.90 10.33 -0.87
C SER A 61 16.37 10.52 0.56
N ASN A 62 15.31 11.31 0.71
CA ASN A 62 14.72 11.68 1.99
C ASN A 62 13.46 10.86 2.30
N TRP A 63 13.05 9.99 1.38
CA TRP A 63 11.91 9.11 1.59
C TRP A 63 12.21 8.10 2.69
N PRO A 64 11.19 7.63 3.43
CA PRO A 64 11.39 6.60 4.43
C PRO A 64 11.99 5.35 3.79
N ILE A 65 13.19 4.97 4.24
CA ILE A 65 13.82 3.72 3.83
C ILE A 65 12.99 2.60 4.43
N ASP A 66 12.55 1.67 3.59
CA ASP A 66 11.88 0.45 3.99
C ASP A 66 12.76 -0.33 4.97
N ARG A 67 12.56 -0.10 6.27
CA ARG A 67 12.90 -1.08 7.29
C ARG A 67 11.81 -2.13 7.27
N LEU A 68 11.69 -2.87 6.17
CA LEU A 68 11.11 -4.20 6.27
C LEU A 68 12.03 -4.93 7.26
N PRO A 69 11.56 -5.31 8.47
CA PRO A 69 12.37 -6.20 9.26
C PRO A 69 12.59 -7.43 8.38
N LEU A 70 13.86 -7.81 8.18
CA LEU A 70 14.30 -9.03 7.51
C LEU A 70 13.83 -10.29 8.26
N ARG A 71 12.58 -10.35 8.72
CA ARG A 71 12.07 -11.42 9.58
C ARG A 71 11.08 -12.33 8.89
N ASN A 72 10.48 -11.95 7.76
CA ASN A 72 9.33 -12.69 7.22
C ASN A 72 9.43 -13.13 5.73
N LEU A 73 10.64 -13.27 5.16
CA LEU A 73 10.81 -13.99 3.88
C LEU A 73 10.64 -15.52 4.00
N ARG A 74 10.33 -16.04 5.20
CA ARG A 74 9.96 -17.44 5.42
C ARG A 74 8.59 -17.52 6.08
N GLY A 75 7.55 -17.78 5.29
CA GLY A 75 6.29 -18.33 5.82
C GLY A 75 5.04 -17.47 5.68
N ARG A 76 4.66 -17.09 4.46
CA ARG A 76 3.24 -16.95 4.12
C ARG A 76 2.78 -18.16 3.30
N ARG A 77 2.89 -19.37 3.88
CA ARG A 77 1.96 -20.46 3.55
C ARG A 77 0.67 -20.15 4.30
N ARG A 78 -0.37 -19.72 3.61
CA ARG A 78 -1.73 -19.84 4.15
C ARG A 78 -1.99 -21.33 4.35
N LYS A 79 -2.01 -21.81 5.60
CA LYS A 79 -2.69 -23.06 5.91
C LYS A 79 -4.17 -22.84 5.60
N LYS A 80 -4.70 -23.64 4.68
CA LYS A 80 -6.13 -23.97 4.66
C LYS A 80 -6.33 -25.00 5.78
N GLU A 81 -7.24 -24.72 6.68
CA GLU A 81 -7.78 -25.59 7.73
C GLU A 81 -9.13 -24.96 8.07
N SER A 82 -10.28 -25.62 8.15
CA SER A 82 -10.79 -26.92 7.70
C SER A 82 -12.30 -26.73 7.55
#